data_AF-A0A7S0JN31-F1
#
_entry.id   AF-A0A7S0JN31-F1
#
_cell.length_a   1.000
_cell.length_b   1.000
_cell.length_c   1.000
_cell.angle_alpha   90.00
_cell.angle_beta   90.00
_cell.angle_gamma   90.00
#
_symmetry.space_group_name_H-M   'P 1'
#
loop_
_entity.id
_entity.type
_entity.pdbx_description
1 polymer ?
#
loop_
_entity_poly.entity_id
_entity_poly.type
_entity_poly.pdbx_seq_one_letter_code
_entity_poly.pdbx_strand_id
1 'polypeptide(L)'
;GIKFASGPDSFFGQDVSVVEMDGSFDNIQELVYVESCLSNTSTKYYGELTQSMLALTNAPGSNNGTGLMQTLAAFKIRELYEKKAAAAKLVGQVAAASA
;
A
#
# COMPACT_ATOMS: atom_id res chain seq x y z
N GLY A 1 20.83 -5.17 -4.58
CA GLY A 1 20.29 -6.30 -3.80
C GLY A 1 19.39 -5.75 -2.71
N ILE A 2 18.31 -6.48 -2.38
CA ILE A 2 17.20 -5.96 -1.57
C ILE A 2 17.08 -6.75 -0.27
N LYS A 3 16.87 -6.06 0.85
CA LYS A 3 16.62 -6.66 2.16
C LYS A 3 15.34 -6.09 2.75
N PHE A 4 14.46 -6.97 3.22
CA PHE A 4 13.27 -6.60 3.97
C PHE A 4 13.40 -7.01 5.43
N ALA A 5 12.86 -6.18 6.31
CA ALA A 5 12.61 -6.51 7.70
C ALA A 5 11.18 -6.11 8.06
N SER A 6 10.52 -6.91 8.89
CA SER A 6 9.21 -6.56 9.44
C SER A 6 9.12 -7.04 10.89
N GLY A 7 8.49 -6.23 11.74
CA GLY A 7 8.36 -6.55 13.15
C GLY A 7 7.49 -5.55 13.91
N PRO A 8 7.01 -5.93 15.11
CA PRO A 8 6.36 -5.01 16.02
C PRO A 8 7.39 -4.05 16.64
N ASP A 9 6.98 -2.80 16.86
CA ASP A 9 7.77 -1.79 17.57
C ASP A 9 6.84 -0.81 18.31
N SER A 10 7.41 0.03 19.16
CA SER A 10 6.68 1.12 19.84
C SER A 10 7.16 2.48 19.33
N PHE A 11 6.25 3.23 18.70
CA PHE A 11 6.53 4.57 18.20
C PHE A 11 5.68 5.60 18.95
N PHE A 12 6.32 6.53 19.65
CA PHE A 12 5.66 7.49 20.56
C PHE A 12 4.70 6.83 21.58
N GLY A 13 5.05 5.63 22.07
CA GLY A 13 4.24 4.89 23.05
C GLY A 13 2.97 4.25 22.46
N GLN A 14 2.86 4.17 21.13
CA GLN A 14 1.82 3.42 20.43
C GLN A 14 2.42 2.17 19.79
N ASP A 15 1.69 1.06 19.84
CA ASP A 15 2.09 -0.17 19.17
C ASP A 15 1.95 -0.01 17.65
N VAL A 16 3.06 -0.22 16.94
CA VAL A 16 3.12 -0.11 15.49
C VAL A 16 3.75 -1.37 14.90
N SER A 17 3.37 -1.68 13.65
CA SER A 17 4.09 -2.67 12.85
C SER A 17 4.97 -1.92 11.87
N VAL A 18 6.28 -2.13 11.95
CA VAL A 18 7.26 -1.49 11.08
C VAL A 18 7.61 -2.47 9.95
N VAL A 19 7.65 -1.95 8.73
CA VAL A 19 8.14 -2.66 7.56
C VAL A 19 9.24 -1.80 6.95
N GLU A 20 10.42 -2.39 6.80
CA GLU A 20 11.61 -1.72 6.28
C GLU A 20 12.07 -2.41 5.01
N MET A 21 12.53 -1.59 4.06
CA MET A 21 13.19 -2.03 2.85
C MET A 21 14.51 -1.30 2.72
N ASP A 22 15.58 -2.05 2.57
CA ASP A 22 16.91 -1.53 2.26
C ASP A 22 17.36 -2.04 0.88
N GLY A 23 18.00 -1.16 0.12
CA GLY A 23 18.40 -1.37 -1.27
C GLY A 23 17.45 -0.79 -2.32
N SER A 24 17.79 -1.08 -3.57
CA SER A 24 17.09 -0.60 -4.77
C SER A 24 16.73 -1.78 -5.68
N PHE A 25 15.66 -1.60 -6.45
CA PHE A 25 15.23 -2.48 -7.51
C PHE A 25 16.06 -2.24 -8.77
N ASP A 26 16.68 -3.30 -9.26
CA ASP A 26 17.45 -3.26 -10.51
C ASP A 26 16.57 -3.67 -11.72
N ASN A 27 15.50 -4.44 -11.47
CA ASN A 27 14.60 -4.92 -12.52
C ASN A 27 13.13 -5.02 -12.06
N ILE A 28 12.23 -5.15 -13.04
CA ILE A 28 10.77 -5.30 -12.82
C ILE A 28 10.42 -6.63 -12.15
N GLN A 29 11.21 -7.68 -12.37
CA GLN A 29 10.95 -9.01 -11.80
C GLN A 29 11.07 -9.00 -10.28
N GLU A 30 11.99 -8.20 -9.74
CA GLU A 30 12.15 -7.98 -8.30
C GLU A 30 10.93 -7.29 -7.68
N LEU A 31 10.29 -6.34 -8.39
CA LEU A 31 9.05 -5.69 -7.94
C LEU A 31 7.90 -6.69 -7.84
N VAL A 32 7.72 -7.54 -8.85
CA VAL A 32 6.68 -8.59 -8.86
C VAL A 32 6.93 -9.60 -7.73
N TYR A 33 8.18 -9.97 -7.51
CA TYR A 33 8.55 -10.86 -6.40
C TYR A 33 8.22 -10.23 -5.04
N VAL A 34 8.59 -8.97 -4.84
CA VAL A 34 8.26 -8.23 -3.60
C VAL A 34 6.76 -8.10 -3.40
N GLU A 35 6.00 -7.82 -4.46
CA GLU A 35 4.54 -7.79 -4.41
C GLU A 35 3.96 -9.12 -3.93
N SER A 36 4.54 -10.25 -4.36
CA SER A 36 4.11 -11.58 -3.92
C SER A 36 4.45 -11.89 -2.45
N CYS A 37 5.52 -11.30 -1.91
CA CYS A 37 5.93 -11.51 -0.52
C CYS A 37 5.16 -10.60 0.46
N LEU A 38 4.62 -9.47 0.00
CA LEU A 38 3.88 -8.54 0.82
C LEU A 38 2.42 -8.97 0.96
N SER A 39 1.95 -8.99 2.21
CA SER A 39 0.55 -9.25 2.53
C SER A 39 -0.19 -7.96 2.89
N ASN A 40 -1.50 -7.93 2.69
CA ASN A 40 -2.36 -6.80 3.07
C ASN A 40 -1.95 -5.47 2.39
N THR A 41 -1.58 -5.48 1.11
CA THR A 41 -1.14 -4.30 0.34
C THR A 41 -2.29 -3.44 -0.21
N SER A 42 -3.55 -3.89 -0.06
CA SER A 42 -4.75 -3.22 -0.57
C SER A 42 -4.77 -3.02 -2.09
N THR A 43 -4.09 -3.93 -2.80
CA THR A 43 -4.20 -4.04 -4.25
C THR A 43 -5.56 -4.62 -4.62
N LYS A 44 -6.15 -4.12 -5.71
CA LYS A 44 -7.42 -4.61 -6.28
C LYS A 44 -7.21 -5.82 -7.16
N TYR A 45 -6.02 -5.94 -7.75
CA TYR A 45 -5.62 -7.05 -8.61
C TYR A 45 -4.12 -7.27 -8.49
N TYR A 46 -3.68 -8.49 -8.84
CA TYR A 46 -2.26 -8.85 -8.86
C TYR A 46 -1.51 -8.05 -9.93
N GLY A 47 -0.38 -7.46 -9.55
CA GLY A 47 0.44 -6.61 -10.42
C GLY A 47 0.10 -5.12 -10.35
N GLU A 48 -0.92 -4.71 -9.58
CA GLU A 48 -1.30 -3.30 -9.45
C GLU A 48 -0.16 -2.46 -8.84
N LEU A 49 0.54 -3.00 -7.84
CA LEU A 49 1.68 -2.33 -7.21
C LEU A 49 2.80 -2.12 -8.22
N THR A 50 3.18 -3.19 -8.92
CA THR A 50 4.20 -3.14 -9.97
C THR A 50 3.83 -2.14 -11.07
N GLN A 51 2.57 -2.12 -11.51
CA GLN A 51 2.10 -1.18 -12.54
C GLN A 51 2.15 0.28 -12.07
N SER A 52 1.77 0.53 -10.81
CA SER A 52 1.80 1.88 -10.23
C SER A 52 3.23 2.40 -10.07
N MET A 53 4.16 1.54 -9.69
CA MET A 53 5.60 1.84 -9.64
C MET A 53 6.15 2.12 -11.05
N LEU A 54 5.72 1.35 -12.06
CA LEU A 54 6.12 1.54 -13.46
C LEU A 54 5.61 2.85 -14.06
N ALA A 55 4.42 3.29 -13.67
CA ALA A 55 3.86 4.57 -14.10
C ALA A 55 4.66 5.77 -13.58
N LEU A 56 5.43 5.59 -12.51
CA LEU A 56 6.20 6.63 -11.82
C LEU A 56 7.72 6.40 -11.93
N THR A 57 8.20 5.67 -12.93
CA THR A 57 9.63 5.33 -13.10
C THR A 57 10.57 6.54 -13.12
N ASN A 58 10.11 7.68 -13.63
CA ASN A 58 10.90 8.91 -13.71
C ASN A 58 10.91 9.72 -12.39
N ALA A 59 10.14 9.31 -11.38
CA ALA A 59 10.10 9.99 -10.09
C ALA A 59 11.31 9.61 -9.21
N PRO A 60 11.83 10.53 -8.39
CA PRO A 60 12.89 10.21 -7.46
C PRO A 60 12.42 9.14 -6.46
N GLY A 61 13.20 8.06 -6.30
CA GLY A 61 12.86 6.95 -5.40
C GLY A 61 11.90 5.91 -5.98
N SER A 62 11.56 6.00 -7.27
CA SER A 62 10.73 5.01 -7.99
C SER A 62 11.31 3.60 -8.01
N ASN A 63 12.62 3.47 -7.81
CA ASN A 63 13.35 2.22 -7.82
C ASN A 63 13.85 1.80 -6.42
N ASN A 64 13.30 2.32 -5.34
CA ASN A 64 13.67 1.89 -3.98
C ASN A 64 12.47 1.87 -3.02
N GLY A 65 12.75 1.65 -1.74
CA GLY A 65 11.73 1.59 -0.69
C GLY A 65 10.87 2.85 -0.57
N THR A 66 11.35 4.01 -1.01
CA THR A 66 10.59 5.27 -0.95
C THR A 66 9.35 5.20 -1.83
N GLY A 67 9.53 4.92 -3.13
CA GLY A 67 8.42 4.79 -4.07
C GLY A 67 7.48 3.65 -3.70
N LEU A 68 8.06 2.52 -3.24
CA LEU A 68 7.28 1.37 -2.79
C LEU A 68 6.33 1.75 -1.64
N MET A 69 6.86 2.33 -0.56
CA MET A 69 6.07 2.66 0.63
C MET A 69 5.07 3.78 0.36
N GLN A 70 5.42 4.76 -0.48
CA GLN A 70 4.48 5.81 -0.92
C GLN A 70 3.29 5.21 -1.69
N THR A 71 3.55 4.25 -2.57
CA THR A 71 2.50 3.59 -3.35
C THR A 71 1.59 2.75 -2.44
N LEU A 72 2.17 2.00 -1.50
CA LEU A 72 1.42 1.24 -0.50
C LEU A 72 0.55 2.15 0.40
N ALA A 73 1.09 3.30 0.82
CA ALA A 73 0.33 4.30 1.58
C ALA A 73 -0.86 4.83 0.77
N ALA A 74 -0.67 5.13 -0.52
CA ALA A 74 -1.75 5.56 -1.40
C ALA A 74 -2.86 4.50 -1.52
N PHE A 75 -2.51 3.21 -1.63
CA PHE A 75 -3.49 2.12 -1.67
C PHE A 75 -4.28 2.00 -0.36
N LYS A 76 -3.63 2.16 0.79
CA LYS A 76 -4.31 2.15 2.09
C LYS A 76 -5.24 3.34 2.28
N ILE A 77 -4.83 4.53 1.84
CA ILE A 77 -5.69 5.72 1.84
C ILE A 77 -6.92 5.49 0.95
N ARG A 78 -6.72 4.94 -0.25
CA ARG A 78 -7.82 4.59 -1.16
C ARG A 78 -8.79 3.60 -0.51
N GLU A 79 -8.28 2.51 0.06
CA GLU A 79 -9.10 1.52 0.75
C GLU A 79 -9.92 2.15 1.89
N LEU A 80 -9.30 3.01 2.69
CA LEU A 80 -9.97 3.71 3.79
C LEU A 80 -11.06 4.66 3.27
N TYR A 81 -10.78 5.40 2.19
CA TYR A 81 -11.74 6.28 1.54
C TYR A 81 -12.93 5.49 1.00
N GLU A 82 -12.69 4.40 0.27
CA GLU A 82 -13.74 3.53 -0.28
C GLU A 82 -14.60 2.92 0.83
N LYS A 83 -13.98 2.45 1.92
CA LYS A 83 -14.70 1.95 3.11
C LYS A 83 -15.60 3.01 3.74
N LYS A 84 -15.09 4.24 3.95
CA LYS A 84 -15.87 5.34 4.52
C LYS A 84 -17.01 5.79 3.60
N ALA A 85 -16.74 5.88 2.29
CA ALA A 85 -17.75 6.24 1.30
C ALA A 85 -18.86 5.18 1.22
N ALA A 86 -18.51 3.89 1.25
CA ALA A 86 -19.47 2.79 1.29
C ALA A 86 -20.33 2.84 2.57
N ALA A 87 -19.72 3.07 3.73
CA ALA A 87 -20.44 3.23 5.00
C ALA A 87 -21.41 4.42 4.96
N ALA A 88 -20.99 5.57 4.43
CA ALA A 88 -21.84 6.75 4.28
C ALA A 88 -23.04 6.48 3.34
N LYS A 89 -22.80 5.76 2.24
CA LYS A 89 -23.86 5.35 1.31
C LYS A 89 -24.89 4.43 1.97
N LEU A 90 -24.44 3.46 2.76
CA LEU A 90 -25.32 2.57 3.53
C LEU A 90 -26.18 3.36 4.52
N VAL A 91 -25.61 4.32 5.25
CA VAL A 91 -26.37 5.18 6.17
C VAL A 91 -27.46 5.97 5.43
N GLY A 92 -27.13 6.54 4.27
CA GLY A 92 -28.12 7.27 3.44
C GLY A 92 -29.24 6.36 2.92
N GLN A 93 -28.93 5.11 2.55
CA GLN A 93 -29.93 4.15 2.09
C GLN A 93 -30.86 3.67 3.22
N VAL A 94 -30.33 3.46 4.43
CA VAL A 94 -31.14 3.12 5.61
C VAL A 94 -32.09 4.27 5.96
N ALA A 95 -31.59 5.52 5.94
CA ALA A 95 -32.42 6.69 6.20
C ALA A 95 -33.55 6.87 5.17
N ALA A 96 -33.26 6.61 3.89
CA ALA A 96 -34.26 6.68 2.82
C ALA A 96 -35.28 5.53 2.85
N ALA A 97 -34.93 4.37 3.40
CA ALA A 97 -35.84 3.23 3.56
C ALA A 97 -36.73 3.32 4.81
N SER A 98 -36.38 4.20 5.77
CA SER A 98 -37.15 4.46 6.99
C SER A 98 -38.11 5.66 6.89
N ALA A 99 -38.16 6.34 5.74
CA ALA A 99 -39.05 7.46 5.43
C ALA A 99 -40.17 7.03 4.49
#